data_AF-A0A8W7P4I0-F1
#
_entry.id   AF-A0A8W7P4I0-F1
#
_cell.length_a   1.000
_cell.length_b   1.000
_cell.length_c   1.000
_cell.angle_alpha   90.00
_cell.angle_beta   90.00
_cell.angle_gamma   90.00
#
_symmetry.space_group_name_H-M   'P 1'
#
loop_
_entity.id
_entity.type
_entity.pdbx_description
1 polymer ?
#
loop_
_entity_poly.entity_id
_entity_poly.type
_entity_poly.pdbx_seq_one_letter_code
_entity_poly.pdbx_strand_id
1 'polypeptide(L)'
;MTRISVELSPQQEDGLVMYIGPLNYNPRLPVPDFLALELVKGLPVLLLDYGSGTIRIEHRHRFPQGKPFTVEIVLQPQTIEMIVDNCKLSTCMSLDAPKGPNRFLNVNAPLQLGGAAVNLDYLGSLFNWTYVPQDKGFSGCLRNLTINERTYDLGLPSLAKNVNSECISRSVALIASIGFTSYYLYVIIACIILLIVLLFFIIAHKTSHDEWHDKEMDHPRGTVVHYEEEGGGECDTIYDLNAVLGRLNLMDLDTIHYANINNDQYLGTFLLRKRAACDQAADAYPQDDVRCYAYEGDETSYQSLSSLTSFSGSQGDLKLPNLSVPPELQMLAYSYGEESSDTEK
;
A
#
# COMPACT_ATOMS: atom_id res chain seq x y z
N MET A 1 -10.25 37.87 19.52
CA MET A 1 -9.45 36.64 19.72
C MET A 1 -9.14 36.10 18.34
N THR A 2 -7.86 35.85 18.06
CA THR A 2 -7.42 35.24 16.80
C THR A 2 -6.89 33.85 17.13
N ARG A 3 -7.30 32.83 16.38
CA ARG A 3 -6.89 31.43 16.58
C ARG A 3 -6.26 30.91 15.31
N ILE A 4 -5.00 30.48 15.38
CA ILE A 4 -4.25 29.91 14.26
C ILE A 4 -3.93 28.47 14.65
N SER A 5 -4.24 27.49 13.81
CA SER A 5 -3.88 26.10 14.05
C SER A 5 -3.26 25.49 12.80
N VAL A 6 -2.18 24.73 12.97
CA VAL A 6 -1.46 24.09 11.88
C VAL A 6 -0.93 22.73 12.33
N GLU A 7 -1.04 21.73 11.45
CA GLU A 7 -0.46 20.41 11.66
C GLU A 7 0.92 20.33 11.02
N LEU A 8 1.91 19.90 11.81
CA LEU A 8 3.32 19.87 11.44
C LEU A 8 3.84 18.43 11.47
N SER A 9 4.61 18.03 10.46
CA SER A 9 5.45 16.83 10.48
C SER A 9 6.87 17.19 10.06
N PRO A 10 7.70 17.71 10.99
CA PRO A 10 9.08 18.10 10.71
C PRO A 10 9.96 16.91 10.36
N GLN A 11 10.91 17.14 9.45
CA GLN A 11 12.03 16.23 9.15
C GLN A 11 13.35 16.70 9.78
N GLN A 12 13.41 17.96 10.21
CA GLN A 12 14.55 18.58 10.87
C GLN A 12 14.14 19.22 12.20
N GLU A 13 15.09 19.34 13.13
CA GLU A 13 14.86 19.93 14.46
C GLU A 13 14.74 21.46 14.46
N ASP A 14 15.34 22.11 13.46
CA ASP A 14 15.33 23.56 13.30
C ASP A 14 14.71 23.95 11.96
N GLY A 15 13.82 24.95 11.97
CA GLY A 15 13.31 25.61 10.77
C GLY A 15 12.14 26.56 11.04
N LEU A 16 12.06 27.64 10.26
CA LEU A 16 11.00 28.64 10.29
C LEU A 16 9.75 28.07 9.60
N VAL A 17 8.70 27.82 10.39
CA VAL A 17 7.46 27.19 9.95
C VAL A 17 6.55 28.21 9.27
N MET A 18 6.38 29.36 9.90
CA MET A 18 5.42 30.37 9.48
C MET A 18 5.94 31.76 9.85
N TYR A 19 5.78 32.73 8.95
CA TYR A 19 6.12 34.13 9.18
C TYR A 19 5.09 35.05 8.52
N ILE A 20 4.62 36.04 9.27
CA ILE A 20 3.79 37.13 8.78
C ILE A 20 4.29 38.43 9.41
N GLY A 21 4.74 39.36 8.59
CA GLY A 21 5.48 40.54 9.03
C GLY A 21 5.99 41.37 7.85
N PRO A 22 6.75 42.44 8.10
CA PRO A 22 7.28 43.29 7.04
C PRO A 22 8.19 42.50 6.08
N LEU A 23 8.08 42.81 4.78
CA LEU A 23 9.00 42.32 3.74
C LEU A 23 10.10 43.33 3.40
N ASN A 24 9.92 44.57 3.85
CA ASN A 24 10.84 45.66 3.61
C ASN A 24 10.80 46.63 4.78
N TYR A 25 11.85 47.45 4.87
CA TYR A 25 11.93 48.50 5.86
C TYR A 25 11.59 49.84 5.22
N ASN A 26 10.65 50.58 5.83
CA ASN A 26 10.32 51.94 5.43
C ASN A 26 10.52 52.90 6.63
N PRO A 27 11.53 53.78 6.59
CA PRO A 27 11.81 54.69 7.70
C PRO A 27 10.71 55.73 7.94
N ARG A 28 9.84 55.99 6.96
CA ARG A 28 8.74 56.95 7.11
C ARG A 28 7.52 56.36 7.82
N LEU A 29 7.35 55.04 7.71
CA LEU A 29 6.23 54.29 8.30
C LEU A 29 6.77 52.93 8.77
N PRO A 30 7.54 52.90 9.87
CA PRO A 30 8.06 51.65 10.40
C PRO A 30 6.92 50.88 11.06
N VAL A 31 6.55 49.74 10.46
CA VAL A 31 5.61 48.78 11.03
C VAL A 31 6.41 47.52 11.38
N PRO A 32 6.95 47.44 12.61
CA PRO A 32 7.81 46.34 13.06
C PRO A 32 7.01 45.09 13.44
N ASP A 33 5.68 45.14 13.45
CA ASP A 33 4.79 44.07 13.87
C ASP A 33 5.02 42.79 13.05
N PHE A 34 5.19 41.67 13.74
CA PHE A 34 5.32 40.37 13.09
C PHE A 34 4.87 39.23 14.01
N LEU A 35 4.54 38.09 13.41
CA LEU A 35 4.33 36.81 14.07
C LEU A 35 5.17 35.76 13.34
N ALA A 36 5.94 34.97 14.09
CA ALA A 36 6.70 33.86 13.55
C ALA A 36 6.55 32.61 14.43
N LEU A 37 6.31 31.47 13.80
CA LEU A 37 6.39 30.15 14.43
C LEU A 37 7.62 29.44 13.89
N GLU A 38 8.50 28.98 14.76
CA GLU A 38 9.74 28.30 14.41
C GLU A 38 9.98 27.06 15.27
N LEU A 39 10.77 26.14 14.76
CA LEU A 39 11.31 25.02 15.53
C LEU A 39 12.77 25.33 15.86
N VAL A 40 13.14 25.20 17.13
CA VAL A 40 14.51 25.41 17.62
C VAL A 40 14.89 24.22 18.51
N LYS A 41 15.88 23.43 18.09
CA LYS A 41 16.38 22.24 18.78
C LYS A 41 15.26 21.26 19.15
N GLY A 42 14.28 21.11 18.26
CA GLY A 42 13.14 20.25 18.46
C GLY A 42 11.98 20.86 19.25
N LEU A 43 12.08 22.12 19.68
CA LEU A 43 11.06 22.81 20.47
C LEU A 43 10.28 23.80 19.59
N PRO A 44 8.94 23.79 19.62
CA PRO A 44 8.14 24.88 19.07
C PRO A 44 8.42 26.19 19.81
N VAL A 45 8.68 27.25 19.04
CA VAL A 45 8.92 28.60 19.55
C VAL A 45 8.06 29.58 18.78
N LEU A 46 7.31 30.40 19.51
CA LEU A 46 6.49 31.48 18.97
C LEU A 46 7.16 32.82 19.27
N LEU A 47 7.38 33.61 18.22
CA LEU A 47 7.83 34.99 18.29
C LEU A 47 6.71 35.92 17.86
N LEU A 48 6.52 37.01 18.59
CA LEU A 48 5.49 38.00 18.27
C LEU A 48 5.94 39.40 18.66
N ASP A 49 5.65 40.37 17.83
CA ASP A 49 5.80 41.79 18.13
C ASP A 49 4.54 42.55 17.69
N TYR A 50 3.95 43.34 18.59
CA TYR A 50 2.86 44.27 18.29
C TYR A 50 3.37 45.73 18.11
N GLY A 51 4.68 45.90 17.93
CA GLY A 51 5.37 47.17 17.80
C GLY A 51 5.78 47.84 19.11
N SER A 52 5.67 47.10 20.22
CA SER A 52 6.17 47.53 21.55
C SER A 52 7.31 46.65 22.06
N GLY A 53 7.81 45.78 21.20
CA GLY A 53 8.94 44.90 21.47
C GLY A 53 8.55 43.44 21.39
N THR A 54 9.55 42.63 21.05
CA THR A 54 9.35 41.22 20.73
C THR A 54 9.22 40.37 21.98
N ILE A 55 8.28 39.43 21.95
CA ILE A 55 8.15 38.34 22.93
C ILE A 55 8.59 37.02 22.32
N ARG A 56 9.04 36.08 23.16
CA ARG A 56 9.48 34.74 22.76
C ARG A 56 8.90 33.71 23.71
N ILE A 57 7.98 32.90 23.21
CA ILE A 57 7.33 31.82 23.95
C ILE A 57 7.91 30.50 23.47
N GLU A 58 8.71 29.86 24.31
CA GLU A 58 9.29 28.54 24.02
C GLU A 58 8.42 27.46 24.66
N HIS A 59 8.11 26.43 23.88
CA HIS A 59 7.42 25.27 24.41
C HIS A 59 8.35 24.42 25.27
N ARG A 60 7.80 23.76 26.30
CA ARG A 60 8.61 22.91 27.21
C ARG A 60 8.97 21.55 26.63
N HIS A 61 8.10 21.01 25.77
CA HIS A 61 8.24 19.67 25.22
C HIS A 61 8.74 19.71 23.79
N ARG A 62 9.62 18.77 23.47
CA ARG A 62 10.05 18.55 22.08
C ARG A 62 8.93 17.91 21.29
N PHE A 63 8.86 18.23 20.00
CA PHE A 63 7.92 17.57 19.12
C PHE A 63 8.22 16.08 18.98
N PRO A 64 7.21 15.22 18.77
CA PRO A 64 7.41 13.80 18.56
C PRO A 64 8.09 13.55 17.19
N GLN A 65 9.28 12.96 17.22
CA GLN A 65 10.02 12.65 15.99
C GLN A 65 9.24 11.67 15.11
N GLY A 66 9.04 12.02 13.84
CA GLY A 66 8.38 11.17 12.85
C GLY A 66 6.85 11.03 13.00
N LYS A 67 6.22 11.78 13.92
CA LYS A 67 4.75 11.84 14.04
C LYS A 67 4.25 13.25 13.75
N PRO A 68 3.08 13.39 13.10
CA PRO A 68 2.41 14.68 13.01
C PRO A 68 2.01 15.15 14.41
N PHE A 69 2.08 16.45 14.63
CA PHE A 69 1.58 17.12 15.83
C PHE A 69 0.94 18.44 15.43
N THR A 70 0.01 18.92 16.24
CA THR A 70 -0.70 20.18 15.95
C THR A 70 -0.19 21.29 16.85
N VAL A 71 0.09 22.46 16.28
CA VAL A 71 0.38 23.68 17.03
C VAL A 71 -0.78 24.64 16.85
N GLU A 72 -1.37 25.04 17.97
CA GLU A 72 -2.42 26.03 18.03
C GLU A 72 -1.91 27.28 18.75
N ILE A 73 -2.10 28.44 18.14
CA ILE A 73 -1.73 29.76 18.65
C ILE A 73 -3.02 30.53 18.88
N VAL A 74 -3.21 30.97 20.12
CA VAL A 74 -4.36 31.78 20.54
C VAL A 74 -3.87 33.15 20.94
N LEU A 75 -4.27 34.16 20.16
CA LEU A 75 -3.95 35.56 20.41
C LEU A 75 -5.15 36.25 21.05
N GLN A 76 -4.98 36.69 22.29
CA GLN A 76 -5.93 37.51 23.04
C GLN A 76 -5.28 38.86 23.37
N PRO A 77 -6.06 39.89 23.73
CA PRO A 77 -5.47 41.18 24.06
C PRO A 77 -4.53 41.09 25.27
N GLN A 78 -4.80 40.25 26.25
CA GLN A 78 -3.99 40.15 27.48
C GLN A 78 -3.04 38.96 27.50
N THR A 79 -3.29 37.94 26.69
CA THR A 79 -2.56 36.67 26.73
C THR A 79 -2.27 36.15 25.33
N ILE A 80 -1.11 35.52 25.18
CA ILE A 80 -0.69 34.84 23.97
C ILE A 80 -0.38 33.41 24.40
N GLU A 81 -1.09 32.45 23.81
CA GLU A 81 -1.00 31.05 24.20
C GLU A 81 -0.61 30.20 22.99
N MET A 82 0.34 29.28 23.21
CA MET A 82 0.76 28.25 22.29
C MET A 82 0.43 26.89 22.91
N ILE A 83 -0.38 26.11 22.21
CA ILE A 83 -0.92 24.82 22.65
C ILE A 83 -0.46 23.76 21.65
N VAL A 84 0.11 22.67 22.15
CA VAL A 84 0.57 21.55 21.34
C VAL A 84 -0.36 20.35 21.54
N ASP A 85 -0.76 19.70 20.45
CA ASP A 85 -1.63 18.50 20.40
C ASP A 85 -3.00 18.65 21.07
N ASN A 86 -3.59 19.86 21.00
CA ASN A 86 -4.92 20.18 21.54
C ASN A 86 -5.13 19.66 22.97
N CYS A 87 -4.08 19.73 23.77
CA CYS A 87 -4.09 19.17 25.08
C CYS A 87 -4.82 20.10 26.07
N LYS A 88 -5.43 19.52 27.10
CA LYS A 88 -6.13 20.26 28.17
C LYS A 88 -5.30 20.43 29.44
N LEU A 89 -4.01 20.11 29.37
CA LEU A 89 -3.08 20.08 30.50
C LEU A 89 -2.12 21.27 30.41
N SER A 90 -1.73 21.82 31.56
CA SER A 90 -0.76 22.92 31.62
C SER A 90 0.64 22.54 31.12
N THR A 91 0.94 21.24 30.99
CA THR A 91 2.25 20.74 30.55
C THR A 91 2.54 20.99 29.07
N CYS A 92 1.49 21.08 28.25
CA CYS A 92 1.56 21.21 26.79
C CYS A 92 0.91 22.51 26.30
N MET A 93 0.77 23.46 27.24
CA MET A 93 0.46 24.86 26.98
C MET A 93 1.67 25.73 27.37
N SER A 94 1.91 26.80 26.64
CA SER A 94 2.93 27.81 26.94
C SER A 94 2.33 29.17 26.65
N LEU A 95 2.45 30.10 27.59
CA LEU A 95 1.77 31.38 27.50
C LEU A 95 2.65 32.51 28.01
N ASP A 96 2.41 33.70 27.48
CA ASP A 96 3.03 34.93 27.95
C ASP A 96 2.09 36.12 27.67
N ALA A 97 2.39 37.27 28.28
CA ALA A 97 1.66 38.51 28.06
C ALA A 97 2.31 39.34 26.93
N PRO A 98 1.53 40.07 26.13
CA PRO A 98 2.07 41.02 25.16
C PRO A 98 2.98 42.06 25.83
N LYS A 99 4.14 42.34 25.22
CA LYS A 99 5.06 43.36 25.71
C LYS A 99 4.53 44.78 25.41
N GLY A 100 4.53 45.64 26.42
CA GLY A 100 4.14 47.05 26.29
C GLY A 100 2.63 47.28 26.13
N PRO A 101 2.18 48.43 25.59
CA PRO A 101 0.76 48.79 25.50
C PRO A 101 0.04 48.27 24.25
N ASN A 102 0.74 47.89 23.18
CA ASN A 102 0.10 47.46 21.93
C ASN A 102 -0.49 46.05 22.02
N ARG A 103 -1.61 45.82 21.34
CA ARG A 103 -2.46 44.62 21.48
C ARG A 103 -2.91 44.01 20.15
N PHE A 104 -2.59 44.65 19.04
CA PHE A 104 -3.08 44.31 17.71
C PHE A 104 -1.89 44.09 16.78
N LEU A 105 -1.97 43.04 15.96
CA LEU A 105 -0.95 42.71 14.97
C LEU A 105 -1.26 43.45 13.66
N ASN A 106 -0.43 44.43 13.30
CA ASN A 106 -0.60 45.21 12.08
C ASN A 106 0.38 44.72 11.01
N VAL A 107 -0.04 43.78 10.17
CA VAL A 107 0.81 43.17 9.14
C VAL A 107 0.34 43.54 7.74
N ASN A 108 1.27 43.99 6.90
CA ASN A 108 1.01 44.47 5.53
C ASN A 108 1.50 43.50 4.44
N ALA A 109 1.71 42.23 4.78
CA ALA A 109 2.35 41.25 3.91
C ALA A 109 1.56 39.92 3.89
N PRO A 110 1.71 39.13 2.80
CA PRO A 110 1.14 37.79 2.74
C PRO A 110 1.77 36.88 3.80
N LEU A 111 0.97 35.89 4.24
CA LEU A 111 1.45 34.81 5.09
C LEU A 111 2.49 33.97 4.32
N GLN A 112 3.63 33.72 4.95
CA GLN A 112 4.69 32.88 4.41
C GLN A 112 4.81 31.62 5.24
N LEU A 113 4.95 30.48 4.57
CA LEU A 113 5.04 29.15 5.17
C LEU A 113 6.31 28.47 4.68
N GLY A 114 6.98 27.72 5.54
CA GLY A 114 8.20 27.00 5.19
C GLY A 114 9.48 27.85 5.17
N GLY A 115 9.38 29.16 5.44
CA GLY A 115 10.49 30.10 5.44
C GLY A 115 10.03 31.53 5.19
N ALA A 116 10.98 32.43 4.94
CA ALA A 116 10.73 33.81 4.56
C ALA A 116 11.41 34.14 3.22
N ALA A 117 10.79 35.01 2.43
CA ALA A 117 11.30 35.52 1.15
C ALA A 117 12.38 36.60 1.32
N VAL A 118 12.65 37.00 2.56
CA VAL A 118 13.50 38.13 2.95
C VAL A 118 14.49 37.67 4.01
N ASN A 119 15.60 38.37 4.15
CA ASN A 119 16.57 38.11 5.21
C ASN A 119 16.07 38.77 6.52
N LEU A 120 15.67 37.93 7.48
CA LEU A 120 15.07 38.36 8.73
C LEU A 120 16.12 38.93 9.69
N ASP A 121 17.37 38.46 9.63
CA ASP A 121 18.48 39.02 10.41
C ASP A 121 18.70 40.50 10.07
N TYR A 122 18.74 40.82 8.77
CA TYR A 122 18.87 42.17 8.26
C TYR A 122 17.66 43.03 8.64
N LEU A 123 16.43 42.55 8.43
CA LEU A 123 15.22 43.29 8.82
C LEU A 123 15.13 43.51 10.33
N GLY A 124 15.47 42.50 11.13
CA GLY A 124 15.50 42.59 12.58
C GLY A 124 16.48 43.64 13.08
N SER A 125 17.63 43.79 12.42
CA SER A 125 18.59 44.86 12.72
C SER A 125 18.04 46.26 12.43
N LEU A 126 17.23 46.42 11.38
CA LEU A 126 16.63 47.71 11.01
C LEU A 126 15.44 48.09 11.91
N PHE A 127 14.64 47.10 12.33
CA PHE A 127 13.50 47.29 13.23
C PHE A 127 13.87 47.20 14.71
N ASN A 128 15.12 46.86 15.05
CA ASN A 128 15.61 46.65 16.42
C ASN A 128 14.82 45.57 17.18
N TRP A 129 14.50 44.46 16.51
CA TRP A 129 13.83 43.34 17.18
C TRP A 129 14.73 42.70 18.23
N THR A 130 14.18 42.44 19.42
CA THR A 130 14.93 41.79 20.52
C THR A 130 15.18 40.32 20.22
N TYR A 131 14.18 39.67 19.61
CA TYR A 131 14.27 38.29 19.15
C TYR A 131 13.97 38.28 17.66
N VAL A 132 14.88 37.73 16.87
CA VAL A 132 14.75 37.66 15.42
C VAL A 132 14.43 36.21 15.03
N PRO A 133 13.43 35.95 14.17
CA PRO A 133 13.18 34.61 13.68
C PRO A 133 14.34 34.12 12.81
N GLN A 134 14.59 32.82 12.83
CA GLN A 134 15.68 32.24 12.04
C GLN A 134 15.46 32.33 10.53
N ASP A 135 16.54 32.54 9.78
CA ASP A 135 16.54 32.50 8.31
C ASP A 135 16.49 31.07 7.72
N LYS A 136 16.62 30.04 8.57
CA LYS A 136 16.56 28.64 8.14
C LYS A 136 15.13 28.24 7.84
N GLY A 137 14.84 27.83 6.60
CA GLY A 137 13.52 27.33 6.20
C GLY A 137 13.13 26.01 6.87
N PHE A 138 11.83 25.80 7.05
CA PHE A 138 11.29 24.54 7.59
C PHE A 138 11.34 23.43 6.54
N SER A 139 11.84 22.27 6.97
CA SER A 139 11.89 21.04 6.18
C SER A 139 10.97 20.02 6.80
N GLY A 140 9.86 19.74 6.13
CA GLY A 140 8.83 18.83 6.61
C GLY A 140 7.50 19.08 5.91
N CYS A 141 6.44 18.60 6.55
CA CYS A 141 5.10 18.66 6.03
C CYS A 141 4.21 19.59 6.84
N LEU A 142 3.42 20.39 6.13
CA LEU A 142 2.41 21.30 6.67
C LEU A 142 1.04 20.85 6.18
N ARG A 143 0.09 20.72 7.09
CA ARG A 143 -1.30 20.35 6.77
C ARG A 143 -2.27 21.15 7.62
N ASN A 144 -3.53 21.18 7.19
CA ASN A 144 -4.66 21.67 7.98
C ASN A 144 -4.43 23.05 8.63
N LEU A 145 -3.83 23.98 7.88
CA LEU A 145 -3.69 25.36 8.34
C LEU A 145 -5.09 26.00 8.42
N THR A 146 -5.46 26.43 9.61
CA THR A 146 -6.71 27.13 9.88
C THR A 146 -6.42 28.45 10.59
N ILE A 147 -7.06 29.53 10.16
CA ILE A 147 -7.02 30.83 10.85
C ILE A 147 -8.46 31.27 11.07
N ASN A 148 -8.83 31.48 12.33
CA ASN A 148 -10.18 31.81 12.76
C ASN A 148 -11.21 30.85 12.15
N GLU A 149 -10.95 29.54 12.28
CA GLU A 149 -11.80 28.44 11.80
C GLU A 149 -11.90 28.32 10.26
N ARG A 150 -11.17 29.15 9.51
CA ARG A 150 -11.10 29.07 8.05
C ARG A 150 -9.87 28.30 7.63
N THR A 151 -10.07 27.19 6.92
CA THR A 151 -8.99 26.41 6.33
C THR A 151 -8.41 27.12 5.11
N TYR A 152 -7.09 27.21 5.05
CA TYR A 152 -6.36 27.77 3.92
C TYR A 152 -5.95 26.64 2.97
N ASP A 153 -6.21 26.83 1.68
CA ASP A 153 -5.77 25.89 0.65
C ASP A 153 -4.25 26.05 0.42
N LEU A 154 -3.49 25.07 0.90
CA LEU A 154 -2.05 25.00 0.72
C LEU A 154 -1.63 24.43 -0.65
N GLY A 155 -2.57 23.87 -1.42
CA GLY A 155 -2.32 23.31 -2.74
C GLY A 155 -2.20 24.34 -3.86
N LEU A 156 -2.70 25.56 -3.63
CA LEU A 156 -2.69 26.66 -4.61
C LEU A 156 -2.09 27.95 -4.01
N PRO A 157 -0.81 27.94 -3.59
CA PRO A 157 -0.16 29.15 -3.07
C PRO A 157 0.05 30.17 -4.19
N SER A 158 -0.03 31.47 -3.86
CA SER A 158 0.28 32.55 -4.81
C SER A 158 1.73 32.52 -5.31
N LEU A 159 2.64 31.96 -4.51
CA LEU A 159 4.05 31.77 -4.84
C LEU A 159 4.54 30.51 -4.13
N ALA A 160 5.21 29.61 -4.86
CA ALA A 160 5.83 28.41 -4.31
C ALA A 160 7.28 28.30 -4.75
N LYS A 161 8.16 27.95 -3.81
CA LYS A 161 9.57 27.63 -4.09
C LYS A 161 9.99 26.45 -3.21
N ASN A 162 10.54 25.40 -3.82
CA ASN A 162 10.92 24.16 -3.12
C ASN A 162 9.77 23.51 -2.33
N VAL A 163 8.54 23.63 -2.84
CA VAL A 163 7.34 23.02 -2.24
C VAL A 163 6.95 21.81 -3.07
N ASN A 164 6.57 20.73 -2.40
CA ASN A 164 5.93 19.58 -3.04
C ASN A 164 4.53 19.41 -2.45
N SER A 165 3.53 19.12 -3.30
CA SER A 165 2.15 18.88 -2.87
C SER A 165 2.01 17.55 -2.11
N GLU A 166 2.96 16.63 -2.29
CA GLU A 166 2.94 15.33 -1.65
C GLU A 166 3.79 15.28 -0.38
N CYS A 167 3.12 15.02 0.72
CA CYS A 167 3.76 14.77 2.00
C CYS A 167 4.07 13.28 2.17
N ILE A 168 5.17 12.86 1.55
CA ILE A 168 5.70 11.50 1.65
C ILE A 168 6.32 11.34 3.04
N SER A 169 5.63 10.60 3.93
CA SER A 169 6.18 10.21 5.22
C SER A 169 7.45 9.37 5.00
N ARG A 170 8.44 9.50 5.89
CA ARG A 170 9.73 8.79 5.79
C ARG A 170 9.59 7.26 5.66
N SER A 171 8.45 6.68 6.05
CA SER A 171 8.14 5.26 5.84
C SER A 171 8.00 4.86 4.36
N VAL A 172 7.74 5.81 3.47
CA VAL A 172 7.67 5.61 2.00
C VAL A 172 8.85 6.27 1.27
N ALA A 173 9.53 7.22 1.91
CA ALA A 173 10.73 7.84 1.35
C ALA A 173 11.86 6.83 1.11
N LEU A 174 11.91 5.71 1.84
CA LEU A 174 12.88 4.64 1.57
C LEU A 174 12.64 3.93 0.22
N ILE A 175 11.43 4.05 -0.34
CA ILE A 175 11.09 3.52 -1.68
C ILE A 175 11.24 4.62 -2.73
N ALA A 176 10.86 5.86 -2.42
CA ALA A 176 10.98 7.00 -3.34
C ALA A 176 12.40 7.59 -3.45
N SER A 177 13.27 7.33 -2.46
CA SER A 177 14.70 7.71 -2.48
C SER A 177 15.60 6.56 -2.91
N ILE A 178 15.07 5.49 -3.51
CA ILE A 178 15.88 4.67 -4.40
C ILE A 178 16.09 5.51 -5.67
N GLY A 179 16.87 6.58 -5.52
CA GLY A 179 17.66 7.07 -6.64
C GLY A 179 18.51 5.88 -7.03
N PHE A 180 18.12 5.19 -8.10
CA PHE A 180 18.93 4.17 -8.73
C PHE A 180 20.26 4.82 -9.06
N THR A 181 21.23 4.71 -8.15
CA THR A 181 22.59 5.19 -8.39
C THR A 181 23.06 4.46 -9.65
N SER A 182 23.75 5.16 -10.55
CA SER A 182 24.19 4.63 -11.85
C SER A 182 24.89 3.26 -11.73
N TYR A 183 25.52 3.00 -10.57
CA TYR A 183 26.06 1.71 -10.18
C TYR A 183 25.05 0.54 -10.26
N TYR A 184 23.84 0.68 -9.71
CA TYR A 184 22.84 -0.40 -9.76
C TYR A 184 22.38 -0.70 -11.19
N LEU A 185 22.33 0.34 -12.06
CA LEU A 185 22.02 0.16 -13.47
C LEU A 185 23.11 -0.65 -14.17
N TYR A 186 24.40 -0.38 -13.89
CA TYR A 186 25.51 -1.18 -14.42
C TYR A 186 25.48 -2.63 -13.93
N VAL A 187 25.14 -2.88 -12.65
CA VAL A 187 25.02 -4.24 -12.10
C VAL A 187 23.88 -5.02 -12.77
N ILE A 188 22.72 -4.39 -12.98
CA ILE A 188 21.57 -5.02 -13.65
C ILE A 188 21.91 -5.35 -15.11
N ILE A 189 22.53 -4.42 -15.84
CA ILE A 189 22.97 -4.67 -17.22
C ILE A 189 23.99 -5.81 -17.27
N ALA A 190 24.95 -5.87 -16.35
CA ALA A 190 25.93 -6.95 -16.29
C ALA A 190 25.25 -8.31 -16.03
N CYS A 191 24.25 -8.37 -15.14
CA CYS A 191 23.46 -9.59 -14.92
C CYS A 191 22.69 -10.02 -16.17
N ILE A 192 22.06 -9.09 -16.90
CA ILE A 192 21.33 -9.40 -18.13
C ILE A 192 22.28 -9.94 -19.20
N ILE A 193 23.46 -9.33 -19.38
CA ILE A 193 24.47 -9.81 -20.32
C ILE A 193 24.94 -11.23 -19.94
N LEU A 194 25.17 -11.49 -18.66
CA LEU A 194 25.56 -12.82 -18.18
C LEU A 194 24.48 -13.87 -18.46
N LEU A 195 23.21 -13.54 -18.24
CA LEU A 195 22.10 -14.44 -18.57
C LEU A 195 22.00 -14.72 -20.07
N ILE A 196 22.23 -13.71 -20.92
CA ILE A 196 22.25 -13.88 -22.39
C ILE A 196 23.40 -14.81 -22.81
N VAL A 197 24.60 -14.64 -22.24
CA VAL A 197 25.75 -15.53 -22.53
C VAL A 197 25.46 -16.97 -22.10
N LEU A 198 24.84 -17.17 -20.94
CA LEU A 198 24.43 -18.50 -20.49
C LEU A 198 23.39 -19.12 -21.43
N LEU A 199 22.41 -18.33 -21.90
CA LEU A 199 21.43 -18.82 -22.89
C LEU A 199 22.11 -19.20 -24.21
N PHE A 200 23.04 -18.38 -24.72
CA PHE A 200 23.82 -18.72 -25.91
C PHE A 200 24.67 -19.97 -25.70
N PHE A 201 25.27 -20.14 -24.52
CA PHE A 201 26.02 -21.34 -24.19
C PHE A 201 25.12 -22.59 -24.17
N ILE A 202 23.92 -22.50 -23.60
CA ILE A 202 22.94 -23.59 -23.60
C ILE A 202 22.50 -23.92 -25.04
N ILE A 203 22.21 -22.91 -25.87
CA ILE A 203 21.81 -23.10 -27.26
C ILE A 203 22.96 -23.73 -28.06
N ALA A 204 24.17 -23.20 -27.95
CA ALA A 204 25.34 -23.74 -28.65
C ALA A 204 25.71 -25.15 -28.18
N HIS A 205 25.59 -25.44 -26.89
CA HIS A 205 25.81 -26.78 -26.34
C HIS A 205 24.73 -27.75 -26.82
N LYS A 206 23.47 -27.30 -26.94
CA LYS A 206 22.40 -28.11 -27.54
C LYS A 206 22.71 -28.42 -29.01
N THR A 207 23.03 -27.39 -29.80
CA THR A 207 23.38 -27.56 -31.22
C THR A 207 24.63 -28.43 -31.41
N SER A 208 25.64 -28.32 -30.54
CA SER A 208 26.81 -29.17 -30.63
C SER A 208 26.50 -30.62 -30.23
N HIS A 209 25.69 -30.85 -29.20
CA HIS A 209 25.31 -32.21 -28.80
C HIS A 209 24.46 -32.90 -29.87
N ASP A 210 23.68 -32.14 -30.65
CA ASP A 210 23.01 -32.63 -31.85
C ASP A 210 24.03 -32.99 -32.95
N GLU A 211 25.09 -32.19 -33.15
CA GLU A 211 26.15 -32.44 -34.14
C GLU A 211 27.07 -33.66 -33.80
N TRP A 212 27.28 -33.96 -32.52
CA TRP A 212 28.02 -35.17 -32.10
C TRP A 212 27.17 -36.44 -32.23
N HIS A 213 25.84 -36.35 -32.13
CA HIS A 213 24.96 -37.50 -32.27
C HIS A 213 24.75 -37.94 -33.72
N ASP A 214 24.89 -37.01 -34.68
CA ASP A 214 24.78 -37.31 -36.12
C ASP A 214 26.08 -37.86 -36.74
N LYS A 215 27.25 -37.63 -36.12
CA LYS A 215 28.55 -38.07 -36.65
C LYS A 215 28.99 -39.47 -36.26
N GLU A 216 28.28 -40.15 -35.35
CA GLU A 216 28.58 -41.54 -34.95
C GLU A 216 27.68 -42.60 -35.61
N MET A 217 26.76 -42.21 -36.50
CA MET A 217 25.89 -43.16 -37.22
C MET A 217 26.29 -43.34 -38.69
N ASP A 218 27.59 -43.46 -38.95
CA ASP A 218 28.07 -43.95 -40.25
C ASP A 218 28.22 -45.49 -40.25
N HIS A 219 27.09 -46.16 -40.51
CA HIS A 219 26.90 -47.47 -41.15
C HIS A 219 27.48 -48.74 -40.47
N PRO A 220 26.61 -49.73 -40.20
CA PRO A 220 26.51 -50.78 -41.22
C PRO A 220 25.07 -51.15 -41.57
N ARG A 221 24.80 -51.12 -42.88
CA ARG A 221 23.87 -51.98 -43.63
C ARG A 221 22.84 -52.77 -42.81
N GLY A 222 21.61 -52.26 -42.80
CA GLY A 222 20.40 -53.04 -42.58
C GLY A 222 19.35 -52.57 -43.58
N THR A 223 18.86 -53.50 -44.38
CA THR A 223 17.87 -53.30 -45.44
C THR A 223 16.64 -52.57 -44.90
N VAL A 224 16.50 -51.27 -45.17
CA VAL A 224 15.22 -50.58 -44.98
C VAL A 224 14.30 -51.01 -46.11
N VAL A 225 13.53 -52.05 -45.82
CA VAL A 225 12.34 -52.42 -46.59
C VAL A 225 11.36 -51.25 -46.42
N HIS A 226 10.82 -50.77 -47.54
CA HIS A 226 9.77 -49.76 -47.56
C HIS A 226 8.51 -50.36 -46.93
N TYR A 227 8.21 -50.00 -45.68
CA TYR A 227 6.92 -50.28 -45.05
C TYR A 227 5.97 -49.13 -45.39
N GLU A 228 5.41 -49.15 -46.60
CA GLU A 228 4.26 -48.29 -46.96
C GLU A 228 2.94 -49.09 -47.01
N GLU A 229 2.90 -50.28 -46.40
CA GLU A 229 1.75 -51.18 -46.49
C GLU A 229 1.28 -51.70 -45.14
N GLU A 230 1.15 -50.81 -44.15
CA GLU A 230 0.26 -51.05 -43.02
C GLU A 230 -0.27 -49.70 -42.54
N GLY A 231 -1.47 -49.35 -43.01
CA GLY A 231 -2.15 -48.11 -42.65
C GLY A 231 -2.39 -48.04 -41.15
N GLY A 232 -1.55 -47.26 -40.47
CA GLY A 232 -1.73 -46.79 -39.12
C GLY A 232 -1.14 -45.40 -39.03
N GLY A 233 -1.95 -44.39 -39.32
CA GLY A 233 -1.55 -42.98 -39.23
C GLY A 233 -1.22 -42.61 -37.79
N GLU A 234 0.02 -42.86 -37.38
CA GLU A 234 0.60 -42.32 -36.16
C GLU A 234 1.40 -41.08 -36.56
N CYS A 235 0.68 -39.99 -36.84
CA CYS A 235 1.31 -38.68 -36.87
C CYS A 235 1.93 -38.43 -35.49
N ASP A 236 3.22 -38.15 -35.48
CA ASP A 236 4.02 -37.74 -34.34
C ASP A 236 3.19 -36.94 -33.33
N THR A 237 3.03 -37.52 -32.15
CA THR A 237 2.20 -36.97 -31.08
C THR A 237 2.85 -35.70 -30.52
N ILE A 238 2.47 -34.57 -31.10
CA ILE A 238 2.66 -33.25 -30.49
C ILE A 238 1.82 -33.24 -29.21
N TYR A 239 2.46 -33.37 -28.06
CA TYR A 239 1.81 -33.22 -26.77
C TYR A 239 1.32 -31.78 -26.61
N ASP A 240 0.01 -31.54 -26.74
CA ASP A 240 -0.58 -30.25 -26.40
C ASP A 240 -0.73 -30.15 -24.87
N LEU A 241 0.20 -29.43 -24.24
CA LEU A 241 0.18 -29.12 -22.81
C LEU A 241 -1.08 -28.35 -22.39
N ASN A 242 -1.83 -27.77 -23.33
CA ASN A 242 -3.12 -27.15 -23.04
C ASN A 242 -4.17 -28.15 -22.55
N ALA A 243 -4.05 -29.44 -22.88
CA ALA A 243 -4.93 -30.48 -22.32
C ALA A 243 -4.69 -30.70 -20.81
N VAL A 244 -3.45 -30.52 -20.34
CA VAL A 244 -3.09 -30.58 -18.92
C VAL A 244 -3.50 -29.28 -18.21
N LEU A 245 -3.32 -28.13 -18.88
CA LEU A 245 -3.72 -26.83 -18.36
C LEU A 245 -5.24 -26.63 -18.30
N GLY A 246 -6.01 -27.27 -19.18
CA GLY A 246 -7.48 -27.26 -19.13
C GLY A 246 -8.03 -27.90 -17.84
N ARG A 247 -7.33 -28.90 -17.28
CA ARG A 247 -7.64 -29.49 -15.97
C ARG A 247 -7.16 -28.65 -14.79
N LEU A 248 -6.32 -27.64 -15.03
CA LEU A 248 -5.78 -26.71 -14.04
C LEU A 248 -6.45 -25.34 -14.07
N ASN A 249 -7.62 -25.19 -14.73
CA ASN A 249 -8.55 -24.07 -14.49
C ASN A 249 -9.20 -24.16 -13.09
N LEU A 250 -8.38 -24.42 -12.08
CA LEU A 250 -8.66 -24.38 -10.67
C LEU A 250 -7.75 -23.34 -10.00
N MET A 251 -7.72 -22.13 -10.56
CA MET A 251 -7.36 -20.93 -9.81
C MET A 251 -8.17 -19.75 -10.36
N ASP A 252 -9.45 -19.70 -10.02
CA ASP A 252 -9.99 -18.42 -9.59
C ASP A 252 -9.71 -18.33 -8.09
N LEU A 253 -8.66 -17.57 -7.79
CA LEU A 253 -8.11 -17.35 -6.47
C LEU A 253 -9.02 -16.38 -5.71
N ASP A 254 -10.21 -16.82 -5.30
CA ASP A 254 -10.99 -16.13 -4.26
C ASP A 254 -10.46 -16.57 -2.88
N THR A 255 -9.20 -16.21 -2.60
CA THR A 255 -8.59 -16.32 -1.26
C THR A 255 -8.90 -15.10 -0.40
N ILE A 256 -10.11 -14.53 -0.52
CA ILE A 256 -10.60 -13.50 0.39
C ILE A 256 -12.10 -13.70 0.63
N HIS A 257 -12.49 -14.71 1.40
CA HIS A 257 -13.62 -14.66 2.34
C HIS A 257 -13.67 -15.92 3.24
N TYR A 258 -12.60 -16.18 3.99
CA TYR A 258 -12.77 -16.83 5.29
C TYR A 258 -13.34 -15.82 6.28
N ALA A 259 -14.56 -15.38 6.00
CA ALA A 259 -15.36 -14.56 6.90
C ALA A 259 -16.79 -15.07 6.80
N ASN A 260 -17.18 -15.78 7.86
CA ASN A 260 -18.55 -16.08 8.26
C ASN A 260 -19.20 -17.34 7.63
N ILE A 261 -18.83 -18.51 8.15
CA ILE A 261 -19.47 -19.82 7.89
C ILE A 261 -20.88 -19.92 8.54
N ASN A 262 -21.40 -18.86 9.14
CA ASN A 262 -22.69 -18.88 9.85
C ASN A 262 -23.86 -18.26 9.05
N ASN A 263 -23.74 -18.13 7.72
CA ASN A 263 -24.81 -17.59 6.89
C ASN A 263 -25.22 -18.62 5.82
N ASP A 264 -26.35 -19.31 6.03
CA ASP A 264 -26.94 -20.30 5.11
C ASP A 264 -27.11 -19.78 3.67
N GLN A 265 -27.22 -18.45 3.53
CA GLN A 265 -27.36 -17.76 2.25
C GLN A 265 -26.08 -17.79 1.38
N TYR A 266 -24.89 -17.93 1.97
CA TYR A 266 -23.64 -18.00 1.22
C TYR A 266 -23.44 -19.38 0.57
N LEU A 267 -23.81 -20.45 1.29
CA LEU A 267 -23.71 -21.81 0.76
C LEU A 267 -24.69 -22.04 -0.38
N GLY A 268 -25.93 -21.55 -0.24
CA GLY A 268 -26.93 -21.62 -1.32
C GLY A 268 -26.49 -20.90 -2.60
N THR A 269 -25.90 -19.72 -2.48
CA THR A 269 -25.43 -18.96 -3.66
C THR A 269 -24.17 -19.58 -4.29
N PHE A 270 -23.28 -20.16 -3.50
CA PHE A 270 -22.15 -20.94 -4.00
C PHE A 270 -22.60 -22.17 -4.81
N LEU A 271 -23.57 -22.94 -4.30
CA LEU A 271 -24.09 -24.12 -4.98
C LEU A 271 -24.82 -23.75 -6.28
N LEU A 272 -25.62 -22.69 -6.28
CA LEU A 272 -26.28 -22.19 -7.50
C LEU A 272 -25.28 -21.72 -8.56
N ARG A 273 -24.18 -21.07 -8.15
CA ARG A 273 -23.11 -20.64 -9.06
C ARG A 273 -22.36 -21.82 -9.67
N LYS A 274 -22.07 -22.85 -8.88
CA LYS A 274 -21.42 -24.09 -9.38
C LYS A 274 -22.34 -24.88 -10.30
N ARG A 275 -23.62 -24.96 -9.99
CA ARG A 275 -24.63 -25.55 -10.88
C ARG A 275 -24.68 -24.83 -12.23
N ALA A 276 -24.81 -23.50 -12.23
CA ALA A 276 -24.86 -22.72 -13.46
C ALA A 276 -23.60 -22.91 -14.34
N ALA A 277 -22.43 -23.09 -13.72
CA ALA A 277 -21.19 -23.41 -14.43
C ALA A 277 -21.20 -24.81 -15.07
N CYS A 278 -21.81 -25.81 -14.39
CA CYS A 278 -21.98 -27.15 -14.96
C CYS A 278 -23.04 -27.17 -16.07
N ASP A 279 -24.16 -26.45 -15.88
CA ASP A 279 -25.27 -26.37 -16.86
C ASP A 279 -24.87 -25.58 -18.13
N GLN A 280 -23.90 -24.67 -18.04
CA GLN A 280 -23.34 -23.93 -19.18
C GLN A 280 -22.24 -24.68 -19.95
N ALA A 281 -21.78 -25.83 -19.44
CA ALA A 281 -20.84 -26.68 -20.17
C ALA A 281 -21.59 -27.44 -21.27
N ALA A 282 -21.75 -26.81 -22.44
CA ALA A 282 -22.42 -27.37 -23.61
C ALA A 282 -21.72 -28.63 -24.18
N ASP A 283 -20.54 -28.98 -23.66
CA ASP A 283 -19.64 -29.98 -24.24
C ASP A 283 -19.24 -31.07 -23.21
N ALA A 284 -20.07 -31.32 -22.20
CA ALA A 284 -19.86 -32.42 -21.26
C ALA A 284 -20.21 -33.77 -21.88
N TYR A 285 -19.61 -34.08 -23.04
CA TYR A 285 -19.58 -35.46 -23.51
C TYR A 285 -18.64 -36.25 -22.59
N PRO A 286 -18.99 -37.46 -22.15
CA PRO A 286 -18.00 -38.35 -21.59
C PRO A 286 -16.89 -38.52 -22.64
N GLN A 287 -15.66 -38.24 -22.25
CA GLN A 287 -14.49 -38.47 -23.09
C GLN A 287 -14.28 -39.97 -23.21
N ASP A 288 -14.85 -40.54 -24.27
CA ASP A 288 -14.69 -41.95 -24.64
C ASP A 288 -13.33 -42.10 -25.33
N ASP A 289 -12.26 -42.11 -24.53
CA ASP A 289 -10.90 -42.38 -25.01
C ASP A 289 -10.55 -43.85 -24.73
N VAL A 290 -10.20 -44.58 -25.80
CA VAL A 290 -9.85 -46.01 -25.78
C VAL A 290 -8.68 -46.30 -24.82
N ARG A 291 -7.91 -45.27 -24.47
CA ARG A 291 -6.80 -45.34 -23.51
C ARG A 291 -7.22 -45.64 -22.06
N CYS A 292 -8.50 -45.52 -21.72
CA CYS A 292 -9.01 -45.87 -20.39
C CYS A 292 -9.29 -47.37 -20.19
N TYR A 293 -9.10 -48.22 -21.22
CA TYR A 293 -9.39 -49.66 -21.13
C TYR A 293 -8.21 -50.58 -21.45
N ALA A 294 -6.98 -50.09 -21.54
CA ALA A 294 -5.83 -50.92 -21.89
C ALA A 294 -5.28 -51.79 -20.72
N TYR A 295 -6.13 -52.22 -19.79
CA TYR A 295 -5.77 -53.25 -18.82
C TYR A 295 -7.00 -54.09 -18.40
N GLU A 296 -7.45 -54.96 -19.30
CA GLU A 296 -8.12 -56.20 -18.88
C GLU A 296 -7.01 -57.18 -18.49
N GLY A 297 -6.78 -57.34 -17.19
CA GLY A 297 -5.92 -58.40 -16.69
C GLY A 297 -6.57 -59.75 -16.96
N ASP A 298 -5.86 -60.61 -17.69
CA ASP A 298 -6.30 -61.98 -17.92
C ASP A 298 -6.27 -62.82 -16.64
N GLU A 299 -7.39 -63.52 -16.45
CA GLU A 299 -7.60 -64.80 -15.78
C GLU A 299 -6.79 -65.11 -14.49
N THR A 300 -7.43 -65.00 -13.32
CA THR A 300 -7.70 -66.14 -12.43
C THR A 300 -8.40 -65.74 -11.12
N SER A 301 -9.32 -66.62 -10.70
CA SER A 301 -9.99 -66.73 -9.39
C SER A 301 -11.24 -65.87 -9.14
N TYR A 302 -12.38 -66.55 -9.32
CA TYR A 302 -13.70 -66.20 -8.83
C TYR A 302 -13.69 -65.91 -7.32
N GLN A 303 -13.93 -64.66 -6.92
CA GLN A 303 -14.54 -64.38 -5.62
C GLN A 303 -15.26 -63.03 -5.64
N SER A 304 -16.58 -63.09 -5.81
CA SER A 304 -17.47 -61.96 -5.57
C SER A 304 -17.40 -61.55 -4.10
N LEU A 305 -17.05 -60.29 -3.82
CA LEU A 305 -17.43 -59.55 -2.60
C LEU A 305 -17.47 -58.06 -2.99
N SER A 306 -18.63 -57.49 -3.25
CA SER A 306 -19.47 -56.79 -2.25
C SER A 306 -18.72 -55.65 -1.56
N SER A 307 -19.13 -54.44 -1.94
CA SER A 307 -19.11 -53.16 -1.20
C SER A 307 -18.06 -53.05 -0.09
N LEU A 308 -17.03 -52.23 -0.36
CA LEU A 308 -16.11 -51.74 0.66
C LEU A 308 -16.89 -51.16 1.84
N THR A 309 -16.97 -51.95 2.90
CA THR A 309 -17.41 -51.54 4.21
C THR A 309 -16.46 -50.49 4.75
N SER A 310 -17.03 -49.33 5.04
CA SER A 310 -16.49 -48.29 5.90
C SER A 310 -16.14 -48.85 7.29
N PHE A 311 -14.89 -48.69 7.70
CA PHE A 311 -14.47 -48.66 9.11
C PHE A 311 -13.04 -48.08 9.14
N SER A 312 -12.62 -47.15 9.99
CA SER A 312 -13.14 -46.61 11.24
C SER A 312 -12.46 -45.28 11.53
N GLY A 313 -13.21 -44.33 12.08
CA GLY A 313 -12.69 -43.07 12.57
C GLY A 313 -13.75 -42.40 13.44
N SER A 314 -13.89 -42.91 14.66
CA SER A 314 -14.44 -42.26 15.85
C SER A 314 -15.25 -40.97 15.62
N GLN A 315 -16.58 -41.10 15.76
CA GLN A 315 -17.40 -40.19 16.57
C GLN A 315 -17.18 -38.69 16.28
N GLY A 316 -17.59 -38.26 15.10
CA GLY A 316 -17.91 -36.88 14.81
C GLY A 316 -19.28 -36.85 14.19
N ASP A 317 -20.32 -36.73 15.01
CA ASP A 317 -21.67 -36.36 14.59
C ASP A 317 -21.58 -35.02 13.85
N LEU A 318 -21.30 -35.03 12.56
CA LEU A 318 -21.56 -33.89 11.67
C LEU A 318 -23.07 -33.89 11.41
N LYS A 319 -23.83 -33.56 12.46
CA LYS A 319 -25.18 -33.05 12.31
C LYS A 319 -25.05 -31.79 11.46
N LEU A 320 -25.27 -31.91 10.15
CA LEU A 320 -25.49 -30.74 9.30
C LEU A 320 -26.68 -30.00 9.93
N PRO A 321 -26.48 -28.77 10.44
CA PRO A 321 -27.61 -27.97 10.90
C PRO A 321 -28.55 -27.80 9.71
N ASN A 322 -29.84 -27.97 9.99
CA ASN A 322 -30.97 -27.99 9.07
C ASN A 322 -30.81 -26.95 7.95
N LEU A 323 -30.17 -27.34 6.85
CA LEU A 323 -29.77 -26.43 5.79
C LEU A 323 -31.01 -26.21 4.91
N SER A 324 -31.43 -24.96 4.71
CA SER A 324 -32.53 -24.65 3.80
C SER A 324 -32.06 -24.86 2.36
N VAL A 325 -32.06 -26.12 1.90
CA VAL A 325 -31.67 -26.49 0.54
C VAL A 325 -32.68 -25.88 -0.45
N PRO A 326 -32.21 -25.20 -1.52
CA PRO A 326 -33.08 -24.68 -2.56
C PRO A 326 -34.00 -25.77 -3.13
N PRO A 327 -35.25 -25.46 -3.51
CA PRO A 327 -36.25 -26.47 -3.90
C PRO A 327 -35.81 -27.36 -5.07
N GLU A 328 -34.92 -26.87 -5.93
CA GLU A 328 -34.43 -27.61 -7.10
C GLU A 328 -33.37 -28.67 -6.78
N LEU A 329 -32.78 -28.65 -5.58
CA LEU A 329 -31.81 -29.64 -5.09
C LEU A 329 -32.39 -30.54 -4.00
N GLN A 330 -33.68 -30.34 -3.67
CA GLN A 330 -34.38 -31.01 -2.60
C GLN A 330 -34.52 -32.52 -2.85
N MET A 331 -34.68 -32.92 -4.11
CA MET A 331 -34.76 -34.32 -4.52
C MET A 331 -33.45 -35.08 -4.29
N LEU A 332 -32.31 -34.42 -4.48
CA LEU A 332 -30.98 -34.98 -4.20
C LEU A 332 -30.70 -35.01 -2.69
N ALA A 333 -31.13 -33.98 -1.95
CA ALA A 333 -31.03 -33.98 -0.50
C ALA A 333 -31.87 -35.11 0.12
N TYR A 334 -33.01 -35.45 -0.48
CA TYR A 334 -33.86 -36.55 -0.04
C TYR A 334 -33.27 -37.93 -0.32
N SER A 335 -32.48 -38.11 -1.39
CA SER A 335 -31.85 -39.40 -1.70
C SER A 335 -30.64 -39.72 -0.81
N TYR A 336 -30.07 -38.72 -0.13
CA TYR A 336 -28.92 -38.86 0.77
C TYR A 336 -29.25 -38.50 2.24
N GLY A 337 -30.51 -38.19 2.55
CA GLY A 337 -30.95 -37.96 3.92
C GLY A 337 -31.18 -39.29 4.64
N GLU A 338 -30.48 -39.53 5.76
CA GLU A 338 -30.75 -40.68 6.61
C GLU A 338 -32.17 -40.59 7.20
N GLU A 339 -32.96 -41.66 7.07
CA GLU A 339 -34.24 -41.81 7.77
C GLU A 339 -33.98 -41.85 9.28
N SER A 340 -34.61 -40.95 10.02
CA SER A 340 -34.55 -40.93 11.48
C SER A 340 -35.20 -42.19 12.05
N SER A 341 -34.43 -42.99 12.80
CA SER A 341 -34.94 -44.16 13.51
C SER A 341 -36.05 -43.77 14.49
N ASP A 342 -37.27 -44.23 14.22
CA ASP A 342 -38.39 -44.14 15.15
C ASP A 342 -38.10 -44.94 16.43
N THR A 343 -37.86 -44.27 17.55
CA THR A 343 -38.07 -44.88 18.87
C THR A 343 -39.54 -44.71 19.25
N GLU A 344 -40.31 -45.77 19.02
CA GLU A 344 -41.61 -46.00 19.66
C GLU A 344 -41.45 -46.15 21.19
N LYS A 345 -42.56 -45.87 21.85
CA LYS A 345 -42.76 -45.51 23.25
C LYS A 345 -42.76 -46.70 24.22
#